data_AF-A0A4V2V1H2-F1
#
_entry.id   AF-A0A4V2V1H2-F1
#
_cell.length_a   1.000
_cell.length_b   1.000
_cell.length_c   1.000
_cell.angle_alpha   90.00
_cell.angle_beta   90.00
_cell.angle_gamma   90.00
#
_symmetry.space_group_name_H-M   'P 1'
#
loop_
_entity.id
_entity.type
_entity.pdbx_description
1 polymer ?
#
loop_
_entity_poly.entity_id
_entity_poly.type
_entity_poly.pdbx_seq_one_letter_code
_entity_poly.pdbx_strand_id
1 'polypeptide(L)'
;MDPAALALTARIGQRLRAERNRHRLSLADLSARTGLSKSRISNYEQGLRRLGLESACTLAAALETVTPAWLFGLDHAPDPLTDEELELLRRFRAADAGGQRTIVAVTRAIAICCLNRREP
;
A
#
# COMPACT_ATOMS: atom_id res chain seq x y z
N MET A 1 6.19 21.08 4.49
CA MET A 1 5.82 19.84 3.79
C MET A 1 4.34 19.87 3.51
N ASP A 2 3.92 19.41 2.34
CA ASP A 2 2.51 19.18 1.99
C ASP A 2 1.80 18.32 3.07
N PRO A 3 0.58 18.68 3.53
CA PRO A 3 -0.18 17.91 4.51
C PRO A 3 -0.34 16.43 4.16
N ALA A 4 -0.51 16.09 2.88
CA ALA A 4 -0.66 14.70 2.46
C ALA A 4 0.65 13.91 2.64
N ALA A 5 1.79 14.51 2.32
CA ALA A 5 3.10 13.93 2.55
C ALA A 5 3.39 13.67 4.05
N LEU A 6 2.91 14.55 4.94
CA LEU A 6 3.05 14.37 6.38
C LEU A 6 2.18 13.21 6.89
N ALA A 7 0.93 13.14 6.44
CA ALA A 7 0.02 12.04 6.76
C ALA A 7 0.56 10.68 6.30
N LEU A 8 1.15 10.61 5.10
CA LEU A 8 1.81 9.42 4.59
C LEU A 8 2.98 8.99 5.49
N THR A 9 3.82 9.94 5.88
CA THR A 9 4.99 9.68 6.74
C THR A 9 4.56 9.14 8.11
N ALA A 10 3.51 9.72 8.71
CA ALA A 10 2.94 9.24 9.96
C ALA A 10 2.38 7.82 9.84
N ARG A 11 1.66 7.50 8.75
CA ARG A 11 1.10 6.16 8.50
C ARG A 11 2.19 5.09 8.37
N ILE A 12 3.28 5.39 7.65
CA ILE A 12 4.45 4.50 7.54
C ILE A 12 5.05 4.23 8.93
N GLY A 13 5.24 5.30 9.72
CA GLY A 13 5.74 5.20 11.10
C GLY A 13 4.87 4.33 11.99
N GLN A 14 3.54 4.48 11.89
CA GLN A 14 2.58 3.67 12.63
C GLN A 14 2.65 2.18 12.27
N ARG A 15 2.80 1.84 10.98
CA ARG A 15 2.98 0.45 10.53
C ARG A 15 4.24 -0.16 11.12
N LEU A 16 5.36 0.56 11.06
CA LEU A 16 6.61 0.12 11.68
C LEU A 16 6.46 -0.13 13.19
N ARG A 17 5.85 0.82 13.91
CA ARG A 17 5.62 0.70 15.36
C ARG A 17 4.72 -0.48 15.71
N ALA A 18 3.64 -0.67 14.95
CA ALA A 18 2.71 -1.77 15.14
C ALA A 18 3.44 -3.11 14.97
N GLU A 19 4.24 -3.24 13.93
CA GLU A 19 4.99 -4.47 13.66
C GLU A 19 6.07 -4.74 14.71
N ARG A 20 6.85 -3.73 15.10
CA ARG A 20 7.81 -3.86 16.20
C ARG A 20 7.14 -4.34 17.49
N ASN A 21 5.99 -3.75 17.84
CA ASN A 21 5.23 -4.13 19.02
C ASN A 21 4.63 -5.54 18.91
N ARG A 22 4.19 -5.97 17.72
CA ARG A 22 3.70 -7.34 17.46
C ARG A 22 4.78 -8.38 17.77
N HIS A 23 6.04 -8.06 17.46
CA HIS A 23 7.22 -8.85 17.83
C HIS A 23 7.69 -8.65 19.28
N ARG A 24 6.98 -7.82 20.07
CA ARG A 24 7.34 -7.46 21.46
C ARG A 24 8.76 -6.88 21.61
N LEU A 25 9.28 -6.26 20.55
CA LEU A 25 10.61 -5.65 20.57
C LEU A 25 10.53 -4.24 21.17
N SER A 26 11.46 -3.89 22.04
CA SER A 26 11.71 -2.49 22.38
C SER A 26 12.41 -1.76 21.23
N LEU A 27 12.48 -0.44 21.30
CA LEU A 27 13.33 0.34 20.39
C LEU A 27 14.80 -0.07 20.49
N ALA A 28 15.25 -0.54 21.67
CA ALA A 28 16.60 -1.02 21.87
C ALA A 28 16.86 -2.33 21.14
N ASP A 29 15.91 -3.25 21.19
CA ASP A 29 16.04 -4.56 20.53
C ASP A 29 16.07 -4.40 19.02
N LEU A 30 15.16 -3.59 18.46
CA LEU A 30 15.16 -3.32 17.02
C LEU A 30 16.40 -2.54 16.57
N SER A 31 16.91 -1.63 17.42
CA SER A 31 18.17 -0.92 17.17
C SER A 31 19.35 -1.90 17.11
N ALA A 32 19.44 -2.83 18.05
CA ALA A 32 20.49 -3.85 18.06
C ALA A 32 20.44 -4.77 16.84
N ARG A 33 19.24 -5.16 16.38
CA ARG A 33 19.06 -6.01 15.19
C ARG A 33 19.39 -5.31 13.87
N THR A 34 19.19 -4.00 13.79
CA THR A 34 19.29 -3.24 12.53
C THR A 34 20.57 -2.42 12.40
N GLY A 35 21.27 -2.16 13.50
CA GLY A 35 22.36 -1.17 13.55
C GLY A 35 21.89 0.29 13.43
N LEU A 36 20.58 0.54 13.31
CA LEU A 36 20.02 1.89 13.33
C LEU A 36 19.92 2.37 14.77
N SER A 37 20.12 3.66 15.02
CA SER A 37 20.00 4.20 16.39
C SER A 37 18.54 4.18 16.88
N LYS A 38 18.34 4.00 18.19
CA LYS A 38 17.02 4.08 18.84
C LYS A 38 16.27 5.37 18.47
N SER A 39 16.98 6.50 18.47
CA SER A 39 16.43 7.82 18.09
C SER A 39 15.97 7.84 16.63
N ARG A 40 16.76 7.26 15.70
CA ARG A 40 16.38 7.19 14.29
C ARG A 40 15.11 6.36 14.09
N ILE A 41 15.00 5.19 14.74
CA ILE A 41 13.80 4.35 14.70
C ILE A 41 12.61 5.09 15.32
N SER A 42 12.79 5.72 16.49
CA SER A 42 11.74 6.53 17.13
C SER A 42 11.24 7.66 16.24
N ASN A 43 12.14 8.36 15.54
CA ASN A 43 11.76 9.43 14.62
C ASN A 43 10.95 8.92 13.42
N TYR A 44 11.24 7.71 12.94
CA TYR A 44 10.41 7.06 11.92
C TYR A 44 9.02 6.74 12.48
N GLU A 45 8.94 6.10 13.65
CA GLU A 45 7.66 5.70 14.27
C GLU A 45 6.74 6.89 14.60
N GLN A 46 7.32 8.05 14.93
CA GLN A 46 6.60 9.29 15.22
C GLN A 46 6.29 10.11 13.95
N GLY A 47 6.78 9.69 12.77
CA GLY A 47 6.63 10.45 11.53
C GLY A 47 7.44 11.74 11.45
N LEU A 48 8.37 11.97 12.41
CA LEU A 48 9.26 13.14 12.44
C LEU A 48 10.35 13.07 11.38
N ARG A 49 10.63 11.86 10.88
CA ARG A 49 11.60 11.61 9.81
C ARG A 49 10.98 10.72 8.75
N ARG A 50 11.19 11.08 7.48
CA ARG A 50 10.86 10.20 6.34
C ARG A 50 11.73 8.95 6.36
N LEU A 51 11.10 7.79 6.23
CA LEU A 51 11.77 6.51 6.08
C LEU A 51 12.33 6.40 4.66
N GLY A 52 13.65 6.20 4.54
CA GLY A 52 14.32 5.94 3.26
C GLY A 52 14.26 4.46 2.88
N LEU A 53 14.48 4.14 1.61
CA LEU A 53 14.41 2.78 1.08
C LEU A 53 15.41 1.85 1.76
N GLU A 54 16.66 2.28 1.92
CA GLU A 54 17.72 1.48 2.54
C GLU A 54 17.36 1.11 3.98
N SER A 55 16.86 2.08 4.75
CA SER A 55 16.38 1.85 6.11
C SER A 55 15.16 0.93 6.15
N ALA A 56 14.24 1.05 5.18
CA ALA A 56 13.11 0.15 5.06
C ALA A 56 13.56 -1.29 4.76
N CYS A 57 14.55 -1.49 3.88
CA CYS A 57 15.17 -2.80 3.63
C CYS A 57 15.80 -3.37 4.90
N THR A 58 16.59 -2.57 5.63
CA THR A 58 17.21 -3.01 6.89
C THR A 58 16.16 -3.39 7.94
N LEU A 59 15.10 -2.60 8.09
CA LEU A 59 14.03 -2.86 9.06
C LEU A 59 13.22 -4.11 8.68
N ALA A 60 12.87 -4.26 7.40
CA ALA A 60 12.15 -5.41 6.89
C ALA A 60 12.94 -6.70 7.11
N ALA A 61 14.25 -6.70 6.78
CA ALA A 61 15.13 -7.84 7.02
C ALA A 61 15.22 -8.20 8.52
N ALA A 62 15.29 -7.21 9.41
CA ALA A 62 15.36 -7.44 10.86
C ALA A 62 14.04 -7.88 11.51
N LEU A 63 12.90 -7.58 10.88
CA LEU A 63 11.57 -7.97 11.34
C LEU A 63 11.10 -9.30 10.73
N GLU A 64 11.68 -9.71 9.59
CA GLU A 64 11.49 -11.00 8.88
C GLU A 64 10.06 -11.28 8.37
N THR A 65 9.05 -10.55 8.83
CA THR A 65 7.62 -10.80 8.57
C THR A 65 6.99 -9.77 7.64
N VAL A 66 7.74 -8.75 7.22
CA VAL A 66 7.25 -7.65 6.39
C VAL A 66 8.25 -7.33 5.29
N THR A 67 7.77 -6.76 4.19
CA THR A 67 8.60 -6.27 3.08
C THR A 67 8.76 -4.74 3.15
N PRO A 68 9.75 -4.15 2.45
CA PRO A 68 9.82 -2.69 2.31
C PRO A 68 8.55 -2.11 1.68
N ALA A 69 7.97 -2.78 0.69
CA ALA A 69 6.70 -2.39 0.07
C ALA A 69 5.56 -2.34 1.09
N TRP A 70 5.46 -3.35 1.98
CA TRP A 70 4.51 -3.35 3.09
C TRP A 70 4.75 -2.17 4.04
N LEU A 71 6.00 -1.84 4.40
CA LEU A 71 6.29 -0.69 5.26
C LEU A 71 5.83 0.63 4.61
N PHE A 72 5.99 0.75 3.29
CA PHE A 72 5.50 1.91 2.53
C PHE A 72 3.98 1.89 2.26
N GLY A 73 3.27 0.81 2.61
CA GLY A 73 1.85 0.63 2.34
C GLY A 73 1.52 0.42 0.87
N LEU A 74 2.45 -0.15 0.11
CA LEU A 74 2.32 -0.47 -1.32
C LEU A 74 1.84 -1.91 -1.57
N ASP A 75 1.64 -2.68 -0.50
CA ASP A 75 1.13 -4.06 -0.51
C ASP A 75 -0.37 -4.17 -0.84
N HIS A 76 -1.08 -3.05 -0.79
CA HIS A 76 -2.50 -2.95 -1.18
C HIS A 76 -2.68 -1.99 -2.38
N ALA A 77 -1.60 -1.62 -3.06
CA ALA A 77 -1.75 -0.91 -4.32
C ALA A 77 -2.51 -1.86 -5.27
N PRO A 78 -3.63 -1.43 -5.88
CA PRO A 78 -4.26 -2.25 -6.91
C PRO A 78 -3.20 -2.59 -7.96
N ASP A 79 -3.21 -3.83 -8.43
CA ASP A 79 -2.32 -4.25 -9.51
C ASP A 79 -2.43 -3.24 -10.66
N PRO A 80 -1.31 -2.93 -11.34
CA PRO A 80 -1.38 -2.16 -12.58
C PRO A 80 -2.41 -2.79 -13.50
N LEU A 81 -3.30 -1.96 -14.07
CA LEU A 81 -4.29 -2.44 -15.03
C LEU A 81 -3.61 -3.21 -16.14
N THR A 82 -4.21 -4.33 -16.56
CA THR A 82 -3.74 -5.06 -17.74
C THR A 82 -3.90 -4.20 -19.00
N ASP A 83 -3.22 -4.59 -20.08
CA ASP A 83 -3.37 -3.90 -21.37
C ASP A 83 -4.83 -3.92 -21.85
N GLU A 84 -5.55 -5.03 -21.65
CA GLU A 84 -6.97 -5.12 -21.96
C GLU A 84 -7.84 -4.18 -21.11
N GLU A 85 -7.59 -4.09 -19.80
CA GLU A 85 -8.33 -3.20 -18.90
C GLU A 85 -8.08 -1.73 -19.24
N LEU A 86 -6.83 -1.38 -19.55
CA LEU A 86 -6.45 -0.04 -19.96
C LEU A 86 -7.11 0.35 -21.29
N GLU A 87 -7.18 -0.60 -22.22
CA GLU A 87 -7.81 -0.39 -23.51
C GLU A 87 -9.34 -0.23 -23.39
N LEU A 88 -10.00 -0.99 -22.51
CA LEU A 88 -11.41 -0.78 -22.18
C LEU A 88 -11.65 0.64 -21.64
N LEU A 89 -10.80 1.13 -20.73
CA LEU A 89 -10.88 2.49 -20.21
C LEU A 89 -10.67 3.55 -21.29
N ARG A 90 -9.73 3.33 -22.23
CA ARG A 90 -9.52 4.23 -23.37
C ARG A 90 -10.77 4.32 -24.24
N ARG A 91 -11.38 3.18 -24.59
CA ARG A 91 -12.62 3.13 -25.38
C ARG A 91 -13.79 3.79 -24.66
N PHE A 92 -13.92 3.56 -23.36
CA PHE A 92 -14.93 4.22 -22.54
C PHE A 92 -14.79 5.74 -22.57
N ARG A 93 -13.57 6.26 -22.37
CA ARG A 93 -13.31 7.71 -22.37
C ARG A 93 -13.50 8.35 -23.75
N ALA A 94 -13.25 7.62 -24.82
CA ALA A 94 -13.44 8.09 -26.19
C ALA A 94 -14.92 8.11 -26.64
N ALA A 95 -15.79 7.35 -25.96
CA ALA A 95 -17.21 7.31 -26.26
C ALA A 95 -17.94 8.56 -25.75
N ASP A 96 -19.05 8.91 -26.41
CA ASP A 96 -19.97 9.94 -25.95
C ASP A 96 -20.78 9.48 -24.71
N ALA A 97 -21.61 10.38 -24.18
CA ALA A 97 -22.44 10.08 -23.01
C ALA A 97 -23.42 8.90 -23.24
N GLY A 98 -23.82 8.62 -24.49
CA GLY A 98 -24.63 7.46 -24.83
C GLY A 98 -23.81 6.17 -24.76
N GLY A 99 -22.68 6.14 -25.44
CA GLY A 99 -21.76 5.00 -25.48
C GLY A 99 -21.22 4.65 -24.09
N GLN A 100 -20.86 5.64 -23.27
CA GLN A 100 -20.45 5.41 -21.89
C GLN A 100 -21.54 4.74 -21.06
N ARG A 101 -22.80 5.20 -21.16
CA ARG A 101 -23.94 4.59 -20.47
C ARG A 101 -24.14 3.14 -20.90
N THR A 102 -24.03 2.86 -22.20
CA THR A 102 -24.14 1.50 -22.74
C THR A 102 -23.03 0.58 -22.22
N ILE A 103 -21.77 1.02 -22.23
CA ILE A 103 -20.64 0.23 -21.72
C ILE A 103 -20.83 -0.12 -20.23
N VAL A 104 -21.29 0.83 -19.42
CA VAL A 104 -21.61 0.58 -18.00
C VAL A 104 -22.78 -0.39 -17.85
N ALA A 105 -23.83 -0.24 -18.65
CA ALA A 105 -24.99 -1.14 -18.60
C ALA A 105 -24.62 -2.58 -18.93
N VAL A 106 -23.80 -2.78 -19.97
CA VAL A 106 -23.33 -4.10 -20.41
C VAL A 106 -22.43 -4.74 -19.35
N THR A 107 -21.42 -4.02 -18.85
CA THR A 107 -20.50 -4.54 -17.82
C THR A 107 -21.26 -4.89 -16.53
N ARG A 108 -22.23 -4.08 -16.13
CA ARG A 108 -23.12 -4.38 -14.99
C ARG A 108 -23.95 -5.64 -15.20
N ALA A 109 -24.55 -5.81 -16.37
CA ALA A 109 -25.34 -7.00 -16.68
C ALA A 109 -24.48 -8.27 -16.65
N ILE A 110 -23.29 -8.23 -17.25
CA ILE A 110 -22.34 -9.35 -17.25
C ILE A 110 -21.89 -9.69 -15.81
N ALA A 111 -21.54 -8.69 -15.00
CA ALA A 111 -21.09 -8.90 -13.63
C ALA A 111 -22.15 -9.60 -12.77
N ILE A 112 -23.41 -9.17 -12.85
CA ILE A 112 -24.54 -9.80 -12.14
C ILE A 112 -24.72 -11.25 -12.58
N CYS A 113 -24.71 -11.52 -13.90
CA CYS A 113 -24.85 -12.86 -14.44
C CYS A 113 -23.70 -13.81 -14.07
N CYS A 114 -22.48 -13.28 -13.87
CA CYS A 114 -21.32 -14.06 -13.47
C CYS A 114 -21.29 -14.34 -11.97
N LEU A 115 -21.75 -13.40 -11.12
CA LEU A 115 -21.87 -13.60 -9.68
C LEU A 115 -22.95 -14.62 -9.34
N ASN A 116 -24.11 -14.54 -10.00
CA ASN A 116 -25.23 -15.47 -9.77
C ASN A 116 -24.99 -16.90 -10.28
N ARG A 117 -23.90 -17.13 -11.04
CA ARG A 117 -23.49 -18.46 -11.52
C ARG A 117 -22.45 -19.14 -10.62
N ARG A 118 -22.00 -18.47 -9.54
CA ARG A 118 -20.93 -18.96 -8.64
C ARG A 118 -21.44 -19.53 -7.31
N GLU A 119 -22.75 -19.67 -7.10
CA GLU A 119 -23.29 -20.43 -5.96
C GLU A 119 -23.65 -21.87 -6.42
N PRO A 120 -23.25 -22.93 -5.68
CA PRO A 120 -23.61 -24.31 -6.00
C PRO A 120 -25.09 -24.62 -5.75
#